data_AF-A0A2P2DIZ5-F1
#
_entry.id   AF-A0A2P2DIZ5-F1
#
_cell.length_a   1.000
_cell.length_b   1.000
_cell.length_c   1.000
_cell.angle_alpha   90.00
_cell.angle_beta   90.00
_cell.angle_gamma   90.00
#
_symmetry.space_group_name_H-M   'P 1'
#
loop_
_entity.id
_entity.type
_entity.pdbx_description
1 polymer ?
#
loop_
_entity_poly.entity_id
_entity_poly.type
_entity_poly.pdbx_seq_one_letter_code
_entity_poly.pdbx_strand_id
1 'polypeptide(L)' 'MNRMKVTAILPDDLITEVQKYTEGKNITDSLQKALSEWVKLAKIKKLNEKLKKKPLEFSSNFSAEKVRKINRLQ' A
#
# COMPACT_ATOMS: atom_id res chain seq x y z
N MET A 1 24.13 -7.24 -3.48
CA MET A 1 23.11 -6.32 -2.91
C MET A 1 23.85 -5.15 -2.27
N ASN A 2 23.66 -3.93 -2.77
CA ASN A 2 24.39 -2.78 -2.26
C ASN A 2 23.75 -2.32 -0.94
N ARG A 3 24.53 -2.18 0.13
CA ARG A 3 24.05 -1.76 1.46
C ARG A 3 24.52 -0.33 1.74
N MET A 4 23.58 0.57 2.01
CA MET A 4 23.87 1.96 2.38
C MET A 4 23.76 2.11 3.90
N LYS A 5 24.72 2.79 4.52
CA LYS A 5 24.63 3.20 5.94
C LYS A 5 23.90 4.54 6.01
N VAL A 6 22.91 4.64 6.88
CA VAL A 6 22.13 5.86 7.13
C VAL A 6 22.31 6.24 8.59
N THR A 7 22.47 7.53 8.87
CA THR A 7 22.56 8.10 10.22
C THR A 7 21.47 9.16 10.37
N ALA A 8 20.71 9.09 11.46
CA ALA A 8 19.62 10.02 11.76
C ALA A 8 19.52 10.21 13.29
N ILE A 9 18.99 11.36 13.69
CA ILE A 9 18.62 11.63 15.09
C ILE A 9 17.11 11.37 15.20
N LEU A 10 16.71 10.50 16.12
CA LEU A 10 15.33 10.05 16.30
C LEU A 10 14.97 10.04 17.79
N PRO A 11 13.70 10.29 18.17
CA PRO A 11 13.24 10.15 19.55
C PRO A 11 13.31 8.69 20.04
N ASP A 12 13.77 8.47 21.27
CA ASP A 12 13.94 7.14 21.85
C ASP A 12 12.60 6.42 22.04
N ASP A 13 11.56 7.16 22.40
CA ASP A 13 10.20 6.69 22.61
C ASP A 13 9.64 6.09 21.31
N LEU A 14 9.88 6.77 20.19
CA LEU A 14 9.48 6.29 18.86
C LEU A 14 10.22 4.99 18.50
N ILE A 15 11.53 4.92 18.75
CA ILE A 15 12.31 3.70 18.47
C ILE A 15 11.78 2.53 19.30
N THR A 16 11.47 2.78 20.58
CA THR A 16 10.93 1.78 21.50
C THR A 16 9.59 1.25 21.02
N GLU A 17 8.67 2.12 20.60
CA GLU A 17 7.38 1.72 20.03
C GLU A 17 7.56 0.92 18.74
N VAL A 18 8.38 1.40 17.81
CA VAL A 18 8.63 0.72 16.55
C VAL A 18 9.20 -0.67 16.80
N GLN A 19 10.14 -0.83 17.73
CA GLN A 19 10.67 -2.15 18.11
C GLN A 19 9.58 -3.06 18.68
N LYS A 20 8.74 -2.54 19.59
CA LYS A 20 7.63 -3.29 20.20
C LYS A 20 6.64 -3.80 19.18
N TYR A 21 6.24 -2.99 18.20
CA TYR A 21 5.21 -3.35 17.22
C TYR A 21 5.73 -4.16 16.03
N THR A 22 7.01 -4.01 15.67
CA THR A 22 7.59 -4.71 14.51
C THR A 22 8.14 -6.09 14.85
N GLU A 23 8.27 -6.41 16.15
CA GLU A 23 8.89 -7.64 16.66
C GLU A 23 10.24 -7.91 15.96
N GLY A 24 10.99 -6.84 15.70
CA GLY A 24 12.26 -6.90 14.99
C GLY A 24 13.38 -7.42 15.90
N LYS A 25 14.34 -8.12 15.32
CA LYS A 25 15.46 -8.70 16.09
C LYS A 25 16.41 -7.63 16.64
N ASN A 26 16.45 -6.47 16.00
CA ASN A 26 17.24 -5.30 16.38
C ASN A 26 16.62 -4.03 15.78
N ILE A 27 17.13 -2.86 16.18
CA ILE A 27 16.63 -1.54 15.71
C ILE A 27 16.60 -1.46 14.17
N THR A 28 17.65 -1.94 13.50
CA THR A 28 17.75 -1.90 12.04
C THR A 28 16.66 -2.73 11.36
N ASP A 29 16.41 -3.96 11.84
CA ASP A 29 15.36 -4.84 11.35
C ASP A 29 13.97 -4.24 11.60
N SER A 30 13.74 -3.71 12.80
CA SER A 30 12.51 -3.00 13.16
C SER A 30 12.24 -1.81 12.23
N LEU A 31 13.23 -0.95 12.01
CA LEU A 31 13.11 0.19 11.10
C LEU A 31 12.90 -0.27 9.65
N GLN A 32 13.57 -1.33 9.21
CA GLN A 32 13.40 -1.87 7.86
C GLN A 32 11.97 -2.38 7.63
N LYS A 33 11.40 -3.12 8.60
CA LYS A 33 10.01 -3.57 8.54
C LYS A 33 9.03 -2.40 8.51
N ALA A 34 9.19 -1.44 9.44
CA ALA A 34 8.31 -0.27 9.54
C ALA A 34 8.33 0.58 8.26
N LEU A 35 9.53 0.88 7.73
CA LEU A 35 9.67 1.66 6.49
C LEU A 35 9.09 0.92 5.28
N SER A 36 9.32 -0.39 5.17
CA SER A 36 8.75 -1.22 4.11
C SER A 36 7.22 -1.18 4.13
N GLU A 37 6.63 -1.32 5.30
CA GLU A 37 5.18 -1.28 5.47
C GLU A 37 4.61 0.10 5.14
N TRP A 38 5.25 1.16 5.61
CA TRP A 38 4.85 2.53 5.28
C TRP A 38 4.88 2.78 3.76
N VAL A 39 5.91 2.29 3.06
CA VAL A 39 5.99 2.41 1.58
C VAL A 39 4.83 1.67 0.90
N LYS A 40 4.43 0.50 1.38
CA LYS A 40 3.26 -0.22 0.82
C LYS A 40 1.98 0.59 0.99
N LEU A 41 1.74 1.13 2.19
CA LEU A 41 0.58 1.96 2.49
C LEU A 41 0.56 3.22 1.62
N ALA A 42 1.71 3.89 1.45
CA ALA A 42 1.83 5.05 0.58
C ALA A 42 1.50 4.72 -0.89
N LYS A 43 1.91 3.54 -1.39
CA LYS A 43 1.54 3.07 -2.74
C LYS A 43 0.04 2.85 -2.88
N ILE A 44 -0.61 2.22 -1.89
CA ILE A 44 -2.06 1.99 -1.88
C ILE A 44 -2.81 3.33 -1.87
N LYS A 45 -2.41 4.27 -1.01
CA LYS A 45 -3.02 5.60 -0.98
C LYS A 45 -2.94 6.30 -2.33
N LYS A 46 -1.76 6.28 -2.96
CA LYS A 46 -1.54 6.86 -4.29
C LYS A 46 -2.37 6.15 -5.37
N LEU A 47 -2.54 4.84 -5.28
CA LEU A 47 -3.40 4.09 -6.19
C LEU A 47 -4.87 4.50 -6.04
N ASN A 48 -5.36 4.60 -4.81
CA ASN A 48 -6.74 5.02 -4.52
C ASN A 48 -7.02 6.44 -5.04
N GLU A 49 -6.07 7.36 -4.91
CA GLU A 49 -6.19 8.70 -5.49
C GLU A 49 -6.29 8.67 -7.02
N LYS A 50 -5.54 7.79 -7.70
CA LYS A 50 -5.65 7.60 -9.16
C LYS A 50 -7.01 7.02 -9.54
N LEU A 51 -7.47 6.01 -8.82
CA LEU A 51 -8.78 5.39 -9.03
C LEU A 51 -9.93 6.37 -8.81
N LYS A 52 -9.80 7.29 -7.84
CA LYS A 52 -10.79 8.34 -7.63
C LYS A 52 -10.87 9.33 -8.80
N LYS A 53 -9.72 9.67 -9.41
CA LYS A 53 -9.67 10.57 -10.57
C LYS A 53 -10.17 9.90 -11.85
N LYS A 54 -9.90 8.62 -12.01
CA LYS A 54 -10.34 7.82 -13.15
C LYS A 54 -10.81 6.45 -12.63
N PRO A 55 -12.11 6.33 -12.30
CA PRO A 55 -12.68 5.07 -11.86
C PRO A 55 -12.42 3.96 -12.87
N LEU A 56 -12.31 2.73 -12.37
CA LEU A 56 -12.26 1.57 -13.24
C LEU A 56 -13.64 1.38 -13.86
N GLU A 57 -13.67 1.40 -15.19
CA GLU A 57 -14.86 1.10 -15.96
C GLU A 57 -14.69 -0.28 -16.58
N PHE A 58 -15.76 -1.07 -16.57
CA PHE A 58 -15.78 -2.30 -17.35
C PHE A 58 -15.59 -1.95 -18.83
N SER A 59 -14.89 -2.82 -19.56
CA SER A 59 -14.82 -2.71 -21.02
C SER A 59 -16.23 -2.53 -21.58
N SER A 60 -16.35 -1.72 -22.64
CA SER A 60 -17.62 -1.14 -23.09
C SER A 60 -18.75 -2.16 -23.28
N ASN A 61 -18.46 -3.45 -23.48
CA ASN A 61 -19.45 -4.52 -23.67
C ASN A 61 -19.77 -5.36 -22.41
N PHE A 62 -19.13 -5.09 -21.28
CA PHE A 62 -19.27 -5.85 -20.03
C PHE A 62 -20.06 -5.11 -18.94
N SER A 63 -20.78 -4.04 -19.30
CA SER A 63 -21.69 -3.38 -18.35
C SER A 63 -22.84 -4.30 -17.96
N ALA A 64 -23.26 -4.24 -16.69
CA ALA A 64 -24.41 -5.00 -16.20
C ALA A 64 -25.70 -4.68 -17.00
N GLU A 65 -25.83 -3.46 -17.52
CA GLU A 65 -26.93 -3.07 -18.40
C GLU A 65 -26.91 -3.84 -19.73
N LYS A 66 -25.76 -3.90 -20.42
CA LYS A 66 -25.61 -4.67 -21.66
C LYS A 66 -25.83 -6.17 -21.43
N VAL A 67 -25.28 -6.73 -20.36
CA VAL A 67 -25.49 -8.16 -20.01
C VAL A 67 -26.97 -8.44 -19.74
N ARG A 68 -27.66 -7.58 -18.97
CA ARG A 68 -29.10 -7.72 -18.73
C ARG A 68 -29.92 -7.60 -20.02
N LYS A 69 -29.52 -6.73 -20.95
CA LYS A 69 -30.20 -6.58 -22.24
C LYS A 69 -30.08 -7.85 -23.10
N ILE A 70 -28.89 -8.46 -23.15
CA ILE A 70 -28.67 -9.74 -23.85
C ILE A 70 -29.56 -10.84 -23.25
N ASN A 71 -29.54 -11.01 -21.93
CA ASN A 71 -30.29 -12.08 -21.26
C ASN A 71 -31.82 -11.91 -21.30
N ARG A 72 -32.34 -10.69 -21.52
CA ARG A 72 -33.78 -10.43 -21.66
C ARG A 72 -34.29 -10.59 -23.10
N LEU A 73 -33.39 -10.68 -24.07
CA LEU A 73 -33.70 -10.90 -25.49
C LEU A 73 -33.63 -12.38 -25.89
N GLN A 74 -33.14 -13.24 -25.00
CA GLN A 74 -33.30 -14.71 -25.07
C GLN A 74 -34.61 -15.11 -24.40
#